data_AF-A0A2G9UDF2-F1
#
_entry.id   AF-A0A2G9UDF2-F1
#
_cell.length_a   1.000
_cell.length_b   1.000
_cell.length_c   1.000
_cell.angle_alpha   90.00
_cell.angle_beta   90.00
_cell.angle_gamma   90.00
#
_symmetry.space_group_name_H-M   'P 1'
#
loop_
_entity.id
_entity.type
_entity.pdbx_description
1 polymer ?
#
loop_
_entity_poly.entity_id
_entity_poly.type
_entity_poly.pdbx_seq_one_letter_code
_entity_poly.pdbx_strand_id
1 'polypeptide(L)'
;METCQHVVRGDEASKKRQEEWSDLWNEIVPSTEAAVRMYREEIISFVVDVLQNNDVWSVRAQAARMLTETTKHLQDRLQGADAETLVSASLLASLLPMLSGRIWPGKEDLLNAVGTIFSCAGPSLRKNWAENEVFAVLSREASKRKKEYASAGLLACALFSRSLPYPKGTQWLLDKVSDNVRKTLDPSEDGDQSDEEQNSTTTKEARLSEFVSQNMSALAKAVGAFAEGKDAAPAIDALCSYLTSPALFWKAKQTLAVSLLDLSGSWQPQSPAEGSKLVEALLAAAEEMMGQQRKTIAMQCIAVISKMAQRKEFFAIQWDQIKTKWETSRVVQETGLFDDLANLNLGAVSEVEQ
;
A
#
# COMPACT_ATOMS: atom_id res chain seq x y z
N MET A 1 0.29 12.81 17.11
CA MET A 1 0.11 12.68 18.58
C MET A 1 -1.37 12.49 18.92
N GLU A 2 -2.23 13.37 18.43
CA GLU A 2 -3.71 13.33 18.52
C GLU A 2 -4.39 12.05 17.96
N THR A 3 -3.85 11.50 16.86
CA THR A 3 -4.40 10.32 16.16
C THR A 3 -3.73 8.99 16.55
N CYS A 4 -2.73 9.04 17.45
CA CYS A 4 -1.86 7.89 17.70
C CYS A 4 -2.44 6.89 18.71
N GLN A 5 -3.56 7.23 19.37
CA GLN A 5 -4.26 6.33 20.27
C GLN A 5 -5.35 5.56 19.50
N HIS A 6 -5.44 4.24 19.72
CA HIS A 6 -6.46 3.45 19.03
C HIS A 6 -7.77 3.54 19.82
N VAL A 7 -8.85 3.99 19.18
CA VAL A 7 -10.20 3.86 19.74
C VAL A 7 -10.73 2.51 19.35
N VAL A 8 -10.91 1.63 20.34
CA VAL A 8 -11.55 0.33 20.11
C VAL A 8 -13.01 0.58 19.74
N ARG A 9 -13.48 -0.05 18.66
CA ARG A 9 -14.86 0.10 18.20
C ARG A 9 -15.84 -0.31 19.31
N GLY A 10 -16.74 0.61 19.68
CA GLY A 10 -17.71 0.41 20.77
C GLY A 10 -17.23 0.88 22.15
N ASP A 11 -15.99 1.36 22.28
CA ASP A 11 -15.48 1.99 23.49
C ASP A 11 -15.68 3.52 23.44
N GLU A 12 -16.89 3.95 23.81
CA GLU A 12 -17.25 5.37 23.84
C GLU A 12 -16.40 6.20 24.82
N ALA A 13 -15.87 5.58 25.88
CA ALA A 13 -15.01 6.27 26.82
C ALA A 13 -13.64 6.60 26.21
N SER A 14 -13.04 5.65 25.48
CA SER A 14 -11.80 5.90 24.74
C SER A 14 -12.00 6.88 23.60
N LYS A 15 -13.15 6.83 22.90
CA LYS A 15 -13.51 7.81 21.87
C LYS A 15 -13.59 9.23 22.45
N LYS A 16 -14.35 9.41 23.52
CA LYS A 16 -14.50 10.70 24.20
C LYS A 16 -13.15 11.27 24.68
N ARG A 17 -12.29 10.43 25.27
CA ARG A 17 -10.93 10.86 25.66
C ARG A 17 -10.08 11.31 24.48
N GLN A 18 -10.22 10.66 23.33
CA GLN A 18 -9.51 11.08 22.12
C GLN A 18 -10.02 12.43 21.62
N GLU A 19 -11.34 12.65 21.63
CA GLU A 19 -11.96 13.93 21.26
C GLU A 19 -11.53 15.06 22.19
N GLU A 20 -11.57 14.86 23.51
CA GLU A 20 -11.11 15.85 24.50
C GLU A 20 -9.61 16.19 24.34
N TRP A 21 -8.78 15.18 24.04
CA TRP A 21 -7.36 15.40 23.76
C TRP A 21 -7.13 16.15 22.45
N SER A 22 -7.94 15.87 21.43
CA SER A 22 -7.93 16.55 20.13
C SER A 22 -8.27 18.02 20.28
N ASP A 23 -9.33 18.35 21.01
CA ASP A 23 -9.71 19.73 21.29
C ASP A 23 -8.60 20.47 22.02
N LEU A 24 -8.07 19.88 23.10
CA LEU A 24 -6.97 20.49 23.86
C LEU A 24 -5.71 20.68 23.01
N TRP A 25 -5.36 19.71 22.17
CA TRP A 25 -4.20 19.81 21.29
C TRP A 25 -4.35 20.97 20.30
N ASN A 26 -5.54 21.11 19.70
CA ASN A 26 -5.83 22.20 18.76
C ASN A 26 -5.92 23.57 19.43
N GLU A 27 -6.23 23.64 20.74
CA GLU A 27 -6.17 24.87 21.53
C GLU A 27 -4.73 25.32 21.82
N ILE A 28 -3.82 24.38 22.11
CA ILE A 28 -2.46 24.72 22.57
C ILE A 28 -1.41 24.68 21.46
N VAL A 29 -1.65 23.94 20.38
CA VAL A 29 -0.72 23.77 19.26
C VAL A 29 -1.31 24.43 18.01
N PRO A 30 -0.68 25.50 17.48
CA PRO A 30 -1.19 26.20 16.29
C PRO A 30 -1.37 25.30 15.07
N SER A 31 -0.49 24.31 14.90
CA SER A 31 -0.70 23.17 14.01
C SER A 31 0.23 22.00 14.35
N THR A 32 -0.25 20.76 14.18
CA THR A 32 0.54 19.54 14.39
C THR A 32 1.79 19.52 13.51
N GLU A 33 1.69 19.95 12.26
CA GLU A 33 2.82 20.03 11.34
C GLU A 33 3.89 21.00 11.84
N ALA A 34 3.50 22.18 12.33
CA ALA A 34 4.45 23.16 12.86
C ALA A 34 5.15 22.63 14.12
N ALA A 35 4.42 21.96 15.01
CA ALA A 35 4.99 21.34 16.20
C ALA A 35 5.98 20.22 15.85
N VAL A 36 5.59 19.29 14.96
CA VAL A 36 6.49 18.24 14.47
C VAL A 36 7.74 18.84 13.86
N ARG A 37 7.61 19.89 13.05
CA ARG A 37 8.76 20.56 12.44
C ARG A 37 9.72 21.15 13.47
N MET A 38 9.19 21.78 14.52
CA MET A 38 9.99 22.43 15.57
C MET A 38 10.68 21.42 16.49
N TYR A 39 9.98 20.33 16.85
CA TYR A 39 10.40 19.39 17.90
C TYR A 39 10.74 17.99 17.39
N ARG A 40 11.01 17.82 16.08
CA ARG A 40 11.22 16.49 15.47
C ARG A 40 12.32 15.68 16.14
N GLU A 41 13.41 16.30 16.57
CA GLU A 41 14.56 15.60 17.14
C GLU A 41 14.21 15.02 18.50
N GLU A 42 13.55 15.81 19.35
CA GLU A 42 13.05 15.42 20.65
C GLU A 42 11.94 14.37 20.53
N ILE A 43 11.01 14.56 19.59
CA ILE A 43 9.93 13.61 19.30
C ILE A 43 10.50 12.26 18.88
N ILE A 44 11.43 12.23 17.92
CA ILE A 44 12.03 10.98 17.43
C ILE A 44 12.84 10.31 18.53
N SER A 45 13.65 11.08 19.28
CA SER A 45 14.43 10.56 20.40
C SER A 45 13.55 9.92 21.46
N PHE A 46 12.48 10.61 21.89
CA PHE A 46 11.51 10.08 22.85
C PHE A 46 10.83 8.82 22.35
N VAL A 47 10.40 8.79 21.09
CA VAL A 47 9.74 7.63 20.49
C VAL A 47 10.68 6.42 20.44
N VAL A 48 11.94 6.61 20.05
CA VAL A 48 12.94 5.53 20.01
C VAL A 48 13.21 4.99 21.42
N ASP A 49 13.36 5.86 22.42
CA ASP A 49 13.51 5.46 23.82
C ASP A 49 12.33 4.63 24.31
N VAL A 50 11.10 5.09 24.06
CA VAL A 50 9.88 4.36 24.44
C VAL A 50 9.82 2.98 23.76
N LEU A 51 10.14 2.91 22.47
CA LEU A 51 10.12 1.64 21.73
C LEU A 51 11.14 0.64 22.29
N GLN A 52 12.30 1.10 22.76
CA GLN A 52 13.38 0.27 23.29
C GLN A 52 13.12 -0.15 24.74
N ASN A 53 12.74 0.81 25.59
CA ASN A 53 12.87 0.70 27.03
C ASN A 53 11.54 0.54 27.78
N ASN A 54 10.39 0.88 27.17
CA ASN A 54 9.10 0.83 27.89
C ASN A 54 8.59 -0.60 28.05
N ASP A 55 8.22 -1.06 29.24
CA ASP A 55 7.74 -2.44 29.44
C ASP A 55 6.31 -2.70 28.93
N VAL A 56 5.55 -1.66 28.60
CA VAL A 56 4.14 -1.76 28.20
C VAL A 56 4.01 -1.76 26.68
N TRP A 57 3.61 -2.90 26.11
CA TRP A 57 3.51 -3.08 24.64
C TRP A 57 2.54 -2.13 23.95
N SER A 58 1.40 -1.81 24.57
CA SER A 58 0.45 -0.85 24.00
C SER A 58 1.05 0.56 23.88
N VAL A 59 1.94 0.94 24.81
CA VAL A 59 2.68 2.21 24.76
C VAL A 59 3.72 2.16 23.64
N ARG A 60 4.42 1.03 23.45
CA ARG A 60 5.32 0.84 22.29
C ARG A 60 4.57 0.94 20.96
N ALA A 61 3.40 0.32 20.84
CA ALA A 61 2.57 0.39 19.64
C ALA A 61 2.13 1.84 19.33
N GLN A 62 1.75 2.61 20.36
CA GLN A 62 1.44 4.02 20.22
C GLN A 62 2.66 4.85 19.78
N ALA A 63 3.85 4.57 20.34
CA ALA A 63 5.09 5.22 19.93
C ALA A 63 5.43 4.92 18.46
N ALA A 64 5.25 3.68 18.00
CA ALA A 64 5.43 3.33 16.59
C ALA A 64 4.47 4.09 15.67
N ARG A 65 3.19 4.20 16.03
CA ARG A 65 2.21 5.00 15.27
C ARG A 65 2.54 6.49 15.28
N MET A 66 3.01 7.01 16.42
CA MET A 66 3.52 8.37 16.51
C MET A 66 4.70 8.60 15.57
N LEU A 67 5.58 7.60 15.42
CA LEU A 67 6.68 7.68 14.46
C LEU A 67 6.18 7.75 13.02
N THR A 68 5.22 6.91 12.64
CA THR A 68 4.59 6.94 11.31
C THR A 68 4.03 8.33 10.99
N GLU A 69 3.22 8.90 11.88
CA GLU A 69 2.60 10.21 11.64
C GLU A 69 3.63 11.35 11.65
N THR A 70 4.61 11.31 12.55
CA THR A 70 5.72 12.26 12.58
C THR A 70 6.48 12.23 11.25
N THR A 71 6.76 11.04 10.72
CA THR A 71 7.49 10.87 9.46
C THR A 71 6.70 11.41 8.27
N LYS A 72 5.38 11.17 8.22
CA LYS A 72 4.51 11.71 7.17
C LYS A 72 4.50 13.24 7.16
N HIS A 73 4.40 13.88 8.34
CA HIS A 73 4.46 15.35 8.44
C HIS A 73 5.83 15.94 8.02
N LEU A 74 6.88 15.13 7.97
CA LEU A 74 8.22 15.54 7.53
C LEU A 74 8.51 15.23 6.05
N GLN A 75 7.59 14.53 5.34
CA GLN A 75 7.82 13.98 4.00
C GLN A 75 8.35 15.00 2.96
N ASP A 76 7.81 16.23 2.95
CA ASP A 76 8.16 17.25 1.95
C ASP A 76 9.57 17.83 2.13
N ARG A 77 10.23 17.55 3.26
CA ARG A 77 11.57 18.10 3.57
C ARG A 77 12.67 17.05 3.66
N LEU A 78 12.32 15.79 3.92
CA LEU A 78 13.25 14.65 3.88
C LEU A 78 13.90 14.46 2.49
N GLN A 79 13.33 15.09 1.46
CA GLN A 79 13.89 15.18 0.12
C GLN A 79 14.97 16.27 0.05
N GLY A 80 16.21 15.94 0.42
CA GLY A 80 17.39 16.66 -0.09
C GLY A 80 18.27 17.42 0.91
N ALA A 81 18.04 17.33 2.22
CA ALA A 81 19.03 17.78 3.22
C ALA A 81 19.89 16.60 3.71
N ASP A 82 21.22 16.73 3.61
CA ASP A 82 22.16 15.69 4.07
C ASP A 82 21.95 15.32 5.55
N ALA A 83 21.61 16.30 6.39
CA ALA A 83 21.30 16.08 7.80
C ALA A 83 20.04 15.23 8.01
N GLU A 84 18.96 15.50 7.27
CA GLU A 84 17.70 14.75 7.38
C GLU A 84 17.82 13.31 6.85
N THR A 85 18.72 13.13 5.88
CA THR A 85 19.11 11.82 5.35
C THR A 85 19.85 10.98 6.40
N LEU A 86 20.79 11.60 7.13
CA LEU A 86 21.54 10.95 8.20
C LEU A 86 20.64 10.60 9.40
N VAL A 87 19.68 11.46 9.75
CA VAL A 87 18.68 11.18 10.79
C VAL A 87 17.82 9.99 10.38
N SER A 88 17.34 9.92 9.13
CA SER A 88 16.55 8.78 8.66
C SER A 88 17.35 7.47 8.65
N ALA A 89 18.62 7.51 8.23
CA ALA A 89 19.49 6.33 8.21
C ALA A 89 19.81 5.81 9.63
N SER A 90 20.16 6.71 10.56
CA SER A 90 20.44 6.35 11.96
C SER A 90 19.20 5.85 12.70
N LEU A 91 18.03 6.45 12.42
CA LEU A 91 16.75 5.99 12.92
C LEU A 91 16.48 4.55 12.46
N LEU A 92 16.55 4.27 11.16
CA LEU A 92 16.31 2.92 10.66
C LEU A 92 17.33 1.90 11.19
N ALA A 93 18.60 2.28 11.37
CA ALA A 93 19.61 1.42 11.99
C ALA A 93 19.26 1.06 13.45
N SER A 94 18.51 1.92 14.14
CA SER A 94 17.99 1.66 15.49
C SER A 94 16.73 0.81 15.47
N LEU A 95 15.85 0.97 14.47
CA LEU A 95 14.56 0.27 14.39
C LEU A 95 14.67 -1.16 13.84
N LEU A 96 15.49 -1.41 12.82
CA LEU A 96 15.59 -2.73 12.18
C LEU A 96 15.96 -3.86 13.16
N PRO A 97 16.94 -3.68 14.09
CA PRO A 97 17.23 -4.70 15.10
C PRO A 97 16.03 -5.08 15.97
N MET A 98 15.14 -4.11 16.23
CA MET A 98 13.95 -4.29 17.09
C MET A 98 12.87 -5.16 16.43
N LEU A 99 12.93 -5.34 15.11
CA LEU A 99 12.04 -6.25 14.39
C LEU A 99 12.30 -7.72 14.73
N SER A 100 13.54 -8.06 15.11
CA SER A 100 13.88 -9.42 15.53
C SER A 100 13.21 -9.80 16.87
N GLY A 101 13.20 -11.10 17.18
CA GLY A 101 12.67 -11.63 18.44
C GLY A 101 11.15 -11.77 18.50
N ARG A 102 10.57 -11.54 19.69
CA ARG A 102 9.14 -11.77 19.97
C ARG A 102 8.24 -10.83 19.16
N ILE A 103 7.13 -11.36 18.66
CA ILE A 103 6.03 -10.59 18.05
C ILE A 103 5.04 -10.26 19.17
N TRP A 104 5.04 -9.02 19.64
CA TRP A 104 4.11 -8.52 20.65
C TRP A 104 2.91 -7.81 19.99
N PRO A 105 1.76 -7.64 20.69
CA PRO A 105 0.58 -6.95 20.14
C PRO A 105 0.88 -5.50 19.75
N GLY A 106 0.68 -5.13 18.48
CA GLY A 106 1.02 -3.81 17.96
C GLY A 106 2.42 -3.70 17.34
N LYS A 107 3.22 -4.78 17.31
CA LYS A 107 4.54 -4.75 16.64
C LYS A 107 4.44 -4.48 15.14
N GLU A 108 3.30 -4.80 14.54
CA GLU A 108 2.94 -4.40 13.17
C GLU A 108 3.04 -2.89 12.94
N ASP A 109 2.76 -2.05 13.95
CA ASP A 109 2.89 -0.60 13.84
C ASP A 109 4.35 -0.17 13.63
N LEU A 110 5.31 -0.92 14.21
CA LEU A 110 6.73 -0.67 14.01
C LEU A 110 7.15 -0.97 12.56
N LEU A 111 6.61 -2.04 11.95
CA LEU A 111 6.83 -2.33 10.52
C LEU A 111 6.22 -1.24 9.63
N ASN A 112 5.03 -0.74 9.97
CA ASN A 112 4.39 0.36 9.25
C ASN A 112 5.23 1.65 9.33
N ALA A 113 5.81 1.95 10.50
CA ALA A 113 6.73 3.07 10.68
C ALA A 113 7.98 2.92 9.81
N VAL A 114 8.63 1.74 9.83
CA VAL A 114 9.79 1.44 8.98
C VAL A 114 9.45 1.62 7.49
N GLY A 115 8.33 1.06 7.02
CA GLY A 115 7.86 1.23 5.64
C GLY A 115 7.61 2.69 5.27
N THR A 116 7.03 3.47 6.18
CA THR A 116 6.77 4.91 5.99
C THR A 116 8.06 5.70 5.86
N ILE A 117 9.07 5.41 6.68
CA ILE A 117 10.39 6.06 6.57
C ILE A 117 11.02 5.78 5.20
N PHE A 118 10.94 4.56 4.68
CA PHE A 118 11.39 4.29 3.30
C PHE A 118 10.62 5.13 2.27
N SER A 119 9.29 5.21 2.38
CA SER A 119 8.46 5.98 1.46
C SER A 119 8.77 7.48 1.48
N CYS A 120 9.20 8.03 2.61
CA CYS A 120 9.47 9.46 2.75
C CYS A 120 10.96 9.83 2.48
N ALA A 121 11.90 8.94 2.80
CA ALA A 121 13.35 9.21 2.73
C ALA A 121 14.11 8.35 1.70
N GLY A 122 13.44 7.46 0.96
CA GLY A 122 14.05 6.46 0.08
C GLY A 122 15.14 6.96 -0.86
N PRO A 123 14.89 7.98 -1.72
CA PRO A 123 15.91 8.50 -2.63
C PRO A 123 17.21 8.90 -1.94
N SER A 124 17.11 9.48 -0.74
CA SER A 124 18.24 9.93 0.07
C SER A 124 18.96 8.76 0.78
N LEU A 125 18.23 7.70 1.16
CA LEU A 125 18.76 6.53 1.87
C LEU A 125 19.66 5.63 1.00
N ARG A 126 19.50 5.63 -0.33
CA ARG A 126 20.27 4.78 -1.27
C ARG A 126 21.79 4.84 -1.09
N LYS A 127 22.32 6.00 -0.71
CA LYS A 127 23.78 6.21 -0.61
C LYS A 127 24.41 5.43 0.55
N ASN A 128 23.62 5.02 1.54
CA ASN A 128 24.15 4.59 2.82
C ASN A 128 23.95 3.09 3.09
N TRP A 129 23.12 2.38 2.32
CA TRP A 129 22.54 1.10 2.74
C TRP A 129 22.74 -0.02 1.70
N ALA A 130 23.17 -1.19 2.18
CA ALA A 130 23.19 -2.42 1.39
C ALA A 130 21.76 -2.99 1.29
N GLU A 131 21.13 -2.78 0.13
CA GLU A 131 19.70 -3.09 -0.13
C GLU A 131 19.32 -4.54 0.25
N ASN A 132 20.24 -5.47 0.02
CA ASN A 132 20.09 -6.91 0.27
C ASN A 132 19.94 -7.29 1.76
N GLU A 133 20.68 -6.65 2.66
CA GLU A 133 20.61 -6.99 4.10
C GLU A 133 19.30 -6.52 4.72
N VAL A 134 18.87 -5.31 4.35
CA VAL A 134 17.64 -4.70 4.81
C VAL A 134 16.44 -5.49 4.29
N PHE A 135 16.44 -5.83 2.99
CA PHE A 135 15.37 -6.62 2.41
C PHE A 135 15.29 -8.03 3.03
N ALA A 136 16.42 -8.64 3.40
CA ALA A 136 16.44 -9.92 4.10
C ALA A 136 15.74 -9.85 5.47
N VAL A 137 15.91 -8.74 6.20
CA VAL A 137 15.19 -8.51 7.46
C VAL A 137 13.68 -8.37 7.20
N LEU A 138 13.28 -7.50 6.27
CA LEU A 138 11.86 -7.24 5.99
C LEU A 138 11.13 -8.48 5.46
N SER A 139 11.72 -9.20 4.51
CA SER A 139 11.13 -10.42 3.93
C SER A 139 10.99 -11.55 4.95
N ARG A 140 11.91 -11.64 5.92
CA ARG A 140 11.79 -12.56 7.07
C ARG A 140 10.58 -12.22 7.95
N GLU A 141 10.35 -10.94 8.23
CA GLU A 141 9.21 -10.51 9.03
C GLU A 141 7.87 -10.67 8.27
N ALA A 142 7.87 -10.39 6.97
CA ALA A 142 6.74 -10.60 6.07
C ALA A 142 6.35 -12.09 5.90
N SER A 143 7.24 -13.01 6.29
CA SER A 143 7.02 -14.46 6.20
C SER A 143 6.55 -15.10 7.50
N LYS A 144 6.28 -14.32 8.55
CA LYS A 144 5.78 -14.83 9.84
C LYS A 144 4.34 -15.33 9.72
N ARG A 145 3.95 -16.23 10.62
CA ARG A 145 2.61 -16.85 10.62
C ARG A 145 1.48 -15.89 10.99
N LYS A 146 1.72 -14.93 11.89
CA LYS A 146 0.71 -13.96 12.33
C LYS A 146 0.36 -13.03 11.15
N LYS A 147 -0.83 -13.20 10.58
CA LYS A 147 -1.25 -12.58 9.31
C LYS A 147 -1.23 -11.05 9.34
N GLU A 148 -1.64 -10.43 10.45
CA GLU A 148 -1.63 -8.97 10.60
C GLU A 148 -0.20 -8.43 10.58
N TYR A 149 0.71 -9.10 11.27
CA TYR A 149 2.14 -8.74 11.30
C TYR A 149 2.81 -9.00 9.96
N ALA A 150 2.53 -10.15 9.34
CA ALA A 150 3.04 -10.48 8.01
C ALA A 150 2.57 -9.46 6.95
N SER A 151 1.32 -9.00 7.03
CA SER A 151 0.77 -7.95 6.14
C SER A 151 1.54 -6.64 6.26
N ALA A 152 1.82 -6.19 7.49
CA ALA A 152 2.65 -5.00 7.70
C ALA A 152 4.07 -5.20 7.15
N GLY A 153 4.62 -6.42 7.26
CA GLY A 153 5.91 -6.79 6.67
C GLY A 153 5.89 -6.73 5.15
N LEU A 154 4.86 -7.26 4.50
CA LEU A 154 4.69 -7.20 3.04
C LEU A 154 4.60 -5.75 2.55
N LEU A 155 3.85 -4.90 3.25
CA LEU A 155 3.76 -3.49 2.94
C LEU A 155 5.12 -2.79 3.10
N ALA A 156 5.86 -3.08 4.18
CA ALA A 156 7.21 -2.55 4.37
C ALA A 156 8.16 -2.98 3.25
N CYS A 157 8.12 -4.24 2.81
CA CYS A 157 8.85 -4.73 1.63
C CYS A 157 8.47 -3.95 0.37
N ALA A 158 7.18 -3.71 0.14
CA ALA A 158 6.70 -2.99 -1.04
C ALA A 158 7.18 -1.54 -1.08
N LEU A 159 7.09 -0.84 0.07
CA LEU A 159 7.55 0.54 0.19
C LEU A 159 9.08 0.63 0.09
N PHE A 160 9.81 -0.31 0.68
CA PHE A 160 11.26 -0.43 0.48
C PHE A 160 11.60 -0.61 -1.00
N SER A 161 11.00 -1.60 -1.66
CA SER A 161 11.27 -1.92 -3.06
C SER A 161 10.95 -0.75 -3.98
N ARG A 162 9.84 -0.05 -3.75
CA ARG A 162 9.45 1.11 -4.55
C ARG A 162 10.33 2.33 -4.32
N SER A 163 10.80 2.56 -3.09
CA SER A 163 11.50 3.80 -2.73
C SER A 163 13.02 3.73 -2.94
N LEU A 164 13.58 2.53 -2.96
CA LEU A 164 14.97 2.25 -3.32
C LEU A 164 15.12 1.53 -4.68
N PRO A 165 14.14 1.68 -5.60
CA PRO A 165 13.90 0.81 -6.76
C PRO A 165 14.67 -0.51 -6.77
N TYR A 166 14.15 -1.49 -6.02
CA TYR A 166 14.70 -2.83 -5.85
C TYR A 166 13.77 -3.89 -6.47
N PRO A 167 13.85 -4.14 -7.80
CA PRO A 167 12.96 -5.05 -8.53
C PRO A 167 12.96 -6.49 -8.00
N LYS A 168 14.09 -6.97 -7.48
CA LYS A 168 14.19 -8.32 -6.88
C LYS A 168 13.23 -8.49 -5.72
N GLY A 169 13.01 -7.43 -4.93
CA GLY A 169 12.04 -7.47 -3.84
C GLY A 169 10.59 -7.46 -4.32
N THR A 170 10.30 -6.78 -5.44
CA THR A 170 8.99 -6.86 -6.10
C THR A 170 8.73 -8.26 -6.67
N GLN A 171 9.74 -8.89 -7.28
CA GLN A 171 9.61 -10.28 -7.73
C GLN A 171 9.36 -11.24 -6.56
N TRP A 172 10.08 -11.07 -5.45
CA TRP A 172 9.81 -11.85 -4.24
C TRP A 172 8.38 -11.64 -3.70
N LEU A 173 7.88 -10.40 -3.72
CA LEU A 173 6.51 -10.09 -3.33
C LEU A 173 5.49 -10.76 -4.24
N LEU A 174 5.74 -10.81 -5.55
CA LEU A 174 4.88 -11.48 -6.51
C LEU A 174 4.71 -12.97 -6.15
N ASP A 175 5.82 -13.66 -5.93
CA ASP A 175 5.83 -15.09 -5.57
C ASP A 175 5.15 -15.30 -4.22
N LYS A 176 5.46 -14.44 -3.23
CA LYS A 176 4.93 -14.56 -1.87
C LYS A 176 3.43 -14.29 -1.80
N VAL A 177 2.94 -13.26 -2.51
CA VAL A 177 1.52 -12.94 -2.59
C VAL A 177 0.76 -14.04 -3.31
N SER A 178 1.33 -14.60 -4.39
CA SER A 178 0.74 -15.75 -5.09
C SER A 178 0.57 -16.96 -4.17
N ASP A 179 1.59 -17.30 -3.40
CA ASP A 179 1.54 -18.37 -2.40
C ASP A 179 0.48 -18.10 -1.31
N ASN A 180 0.43 -16.88 -0.77
CA ASN A 180 -0.52 -16.47 0.25
C ASN A 180 -1.98 -16.52 -0.24
N VAL A 181 -2.24 -16.03 -1.46
CA VAL A 181 -3.57 -16.06 -2.08
C VAL A 181 -4.00 -17.50 -2.32
N ARG A 182 -3.12 -18.32 -2.91
CA ARG A 182 -3.39 -19.74 -3.15
C ARG A 182 -3.76 -20.48 -1.86
N LYS A 183 -2.92 -20.41 -0.82
CA LYS A 183 -3.19 -21.04 0.49
C LYS A 183 -4.46 -20.53 1.17
N THR A 184 -4.83 -19.27 0.91
CA THR A 184 -6.05 -18.69 1.49
C THR A 184 -7.31 -19.16 0.76
N LEU A 185 -7.26 -19.28 -0.57
CA LEU A 185 -8.39 -19.71 -1.40
C LEU A 185 -8.56 -21.23 -1.41
N ASP A 186 -7.46 -21.97 -1.21
CA ASP A 186 -7.46 -23.43 -1.03
C ASP A 186 -6.77 -23.82 0.30
N PRO A 187 -7.54 -23.86 1.42
CA PRO A 187 -6.99 -24.22 2.72
C PRO A 187 -6.51 -25.67 2.83
N SER A 188 -6.83 -26.54 1.86
CA SER A 188 -6.36 -27.93 1.85
C SER A 188 -4.85 -28.02 1.58
N GLU A 189 -4.28 -26.98 0.97
CA GLU A 189 -2.85 -26.84 0.73
C GLU A 189 -2.09 -26.21 1.92
N ASP A 190 -2.80 -25.84 3.00
CA ASP A 190 -2.22 -25.29 4.23
C ASP A 190 -2.08 -26.40 5.29
N GLY A 191 -0.93 -27.07 5.29
CA GLY A 191 -0.63 -28.22 6.18
C GLY A 191 -0.39 -27.89 7.66
N ASP A 192 -0.71 -26.67 8.10
CA ASP A 192 -0.31 -26.12 9.41
C ASP A 192 -1.50 -25.47 10.15
N GLN A 193 -2.68 -26.10 10.06
CA GLN A 193 -3.89 -25.69 10.80
C GLN A 193 -3.82 -26.12 12.27
N SER A 194 -2.86 -25.60 13.04
CA SER A 194 -2.91 -25.67 14.50
C SER A 194 -2.72 -24.27 15.08
N ASP A 195 -3.76 -23.78 15.78
CA ASP A 195 -3.72 -22.76 16.87
C ASP A 195 -4.82 -21.67 16.80
N GLU A 196 -5.77 -21.70 15.86
CA GLU A 196 -6.94 -20.78 15.87
C GLU A 196 -8.27 -21.49 16.21
N GLU A 197 -8.23 -22.48 17.10
CA GLU A 197 -9.43 -23.11 17.68
C GLU A 197 -10.10 -22.19 18.70
N GLN A 198 -10.92 -21.25 18.24
CA GLN A 198 -12.03 -20.63 19.01
C GLN A 198 -12.85 -19.57 18.25
N ASN A 199 -12.47 -19.19 17.02
CA ASN A 199 -13.20 -18.17 16.27
C ASN A 199 -14.33 -18.75 15.42
N SER A 200 -15.48 -18.06 15.40
CA SER A 200 -16.57 -18.37 14.46
C SER A 200 -16.09 -18.26 13.01
N THR A 201 -16.64 -19.10 12.13
CA THR A 201 -16.30 -19.16 10.69
C THR A 201 -16.28 -17.80 10.01
N THR A 202 -17.27 -16.94 10.30
CA THR A 202 -17.36 -15.57 9.77
C THR A 202 -16.18 -14.69 10.16
N THR A 203 -15.67 -14.83 11.38
CA THR A 203 -14.51 -14.08 11.88
C THR A 203 -13.23 -14.55 11.21
N LYS A 204 -13.11 -15.87 10.94
CA LYS A 204 -12.00 -16.44 10.19
C LYS A 204 -11.99 -15.94 8.74
N GLU A 205 -13.13 -16.00 8.05
CA GLU A 205 -13.26 -15.48 6.69
C GLU A 205 -12.96 -13.98 6.59
N ALA A 206 -13.43 -13.17 7.54
CA ALA A 206 -13.13 -11.75 7.57
C ALA A 206 -11.61 -11.47 7.71
N ARG A 207 -10.91 -12.22 8.57
CA ARG A 207 -9.45 -12.11 8.73
C ARG A 207 -8.70 -12.54 7.48
N LEU A 208 -9.13 -13.62 6.83
CA LEU A 208 -8.54 -14.08 5.57
C LEU A 208 -8.76 -13.06 4.44
N SER A 209 -9.97 -12.51 4.35
CA SER A 209 -10.29 -11.45 3.40
C SER A 209 -9.43 -10.20 3.62
N GLU A 210 -9.22 -9.80 4.87
CA GLU A 210 -8.34 -8.68 5.22
C GLU A 210 -6.88 -8.98 4.85
N PHE A 211 -6.37 -10.16 5.22
CA PHE A 211 -5.02 -10.59 4.86
C PHE A 211 -4.78 -10.51 3.35
N VAL A 212 -5.68 -11.08 2.54
CA VAL A 212 -5.57 -11.03 1.08
C VAL A 212 -5.69 -9.60 0.55
N SER A 213 -6.52 -8.76 1.16
CA SER A 213 -6.62 -7.33 0.79
C SER A 213 -5.29 -6.60 1.00
N GLN A 214 -4.61 -6.83 2.11
CA GLN A 214 -3.30 -6.25 2.38
C GLN A 214 -2.20 -6.79 1.44
N ASN A 215 -2.29 -8.07 1.05
CA ASN A 215 -1.40 -8.63 0.02
C ASN A 215 -1.58 -7.91 -1.33
N MET A 216 -2.82 -7.63 -1.75
CA MET A 216 -3.10 -6.89 -2.98
C MET A 216 -2.54 -5.46 -2.94
N SER A 217 -2.72 -4.77 -1.80
CA SER A 217 -2.17 -3.43 -1.57
C SER A 217 -0.64 -3.41 -1.70
N ALA A 218 0.03 -4.35 -1.04
CA ALA A 218 1.49 -4.48 -1.08
C ALA A 218 1.99 -4.75 -2.51
N LEU A 219 1.41 -5.70 -3.22
CA LEU A 219 1.84 -6.04 -4.58
C LEU A 219 1.64 -4.85 -5.55
N ALA A 220 0.47 -4.21 -5.52
CA ALA A 220 0.19 -3.05 -6.37
C ALA A 220 1.19 -1.91 -6.12
N LYS A 221 1.51 -1.61 -4.85
CA LYS A 221 2.51 -0.59 -4.52
C LYS A 221 3.92 -0.97 -5.00
N ALA A 222 4.28 -2.25 -4.92
CA ALA A 222 5.62 -2.72 -5.30
C ALA A 222 5.91 -2.62 -6.80
N VAL A 223 4.88 -2.59 -7.66
CA VAL A 223 5.04 -2.40 -9.12
C VAL A 223 5.82 -1.11 -9.43
N GLY A 224 5.65 -0.07 -8.60
CA GLY A 224 6.35 1.20 -8.76
C GLY A 224 7.89 1.11 -8.63
N ALA A 225 8.44 -0.05 -8.24
CA ALA A 225 9.88 -0.30 -8.18
C ALA A 225 10.53 -0.51 -9.56
N PHE A 226 9.75 -0.89 -10.58
CA PHE A 226 10.26 -1.11 -11.93
C PHE A 226 10.50 0.23 -12.62
N ALA A 227 11.74 0.43 -13.10
CA ALA A 227 12.12 1.62 -13.84
C ALA A 227 11.58 1.58 -15.27
N GLU A 228 11.52 0.40 -15.89
CA GLU A 228 11.03 0.21 -17.25
C GLU A 228 9.63 -0.40 -17.24
N GLY A 229 8.74 0.10 -18.10
CA GLY A 229 7.36 -0.41 -18.17
C GLY A 229 7.29 -1.90 -18.56
N LYS A 230 8.20 -2.36 -19.42
CA LYS A 230 8.28 -3.77 -19.85
C LYS A 230 8.63 -4.73 -18.69
N ASP A 231 9.44 -4.28 -17.73
CA ASP A 231 9.89 -5.12 -16.62
C ASP A 231 8.77 -5.33 -15.60
N ALA A 232 7.79 -4.43 -15.58
CA ALA A 232 6.59 -4.54 -14.75
C ALA A 232 5.55 -5.54 -15.28
N ALA A 233 5.70 -6.04 -16.52
CA ALA A 233 4.69 -6.87 -17.17
C ALA A 233 4.28 -8.12 -16.35
N PRO A 234 5.19 -8.90 -15.73
CA PRO A 234 4.79 -10.06 -14.92
C PRO A 234 3.95 -9.67 -13.71
N ALA A 235 4.26 -8.55 -13.07
CA ALA A 235 3.50 -8.06 -11.93
C ALA A 235 2.12 -7.54 -12.39
N ILE A 236 2.06 -6.80 -13.50
CA ILE A 236 0.79 -6.32 -14.08
C ILE A 236 -0.11 -7.51 -14.47
N ASP A 237 0.44 -8.53 -15.13
CA ASP A 237 -0.30 -9.74 -15.51
C ASP A 237 -0.89 -10.46 -14.27
N ALA A 238 -0.15 -10.52 -13.16
CA ALA A 238 -0.67 -11.07 -11.92
C ALA A 238 -1.83 -10.22 -11.34
N LEU A 239 -1.69 -8.89 -11.31
CA LEU A 239 -2.77 -8.00 -10.87
C LEU A 239 -4.04 -8.17 -11.74
N CYS A 240 -3.88 -8.33 -13.06
CA CYS A 240 -4.98 -8.66 -13.97
C CYS A 240 -5.67 -9.97 -13.59
N SER A 241 -4.89 -11.02 -13.29
CA SER A 241 -5.45 -12.32 -12.89
C SER A 241 -6.23 -12.24 -11.57
N TYR A 242 -5.78 -11.42 -10.62
CA TYR A 242 -6.51 -11.18 -9.37
C TYR A 242 -7.80 -10.37 -9.57
N LEU A 243 -7.76 -9.31 -10.38
CA LEU A 243 -8.95 -8.51 -10.69
C LEU A 243 -10.07 -9.34 -11.33
N THR A 244 -9.68 -10.26 -12.22
CA THR A 244 -10.61 -11.10 -12.99
C THR A 244 -10.97 -12.42 -12.32
N SER A 245 -10.30 -12.79 -11.22
CA SER A 245 -10.58 -14.05 -10.51
C SER A 245 -11.93 -14.02 -9.80
N PRO A 246 -12.87 -14.94 -10.10
CA PRO A 246 -14.16 -15.00 -9.41
C PRO A 246 -14.04 -15.51 -7.96
N ALA A 247 -12.93 -16.18 -7.63
CA ALA A 247 -12.68 -16.73 -6.29
C ALA A 247 -12.12 -15.69 -5.31
N LEU A 248 -11.55 -14.58 -5.81
CA LEU A 248 -10.94 -13.57 -4.97
C LEU A 248 -12.01 -12.76 -4.22
N PHE A 249 -11.79 -12.53 -2.92
CA PHE A 249 -12.69 -11.68 -2.12
C PHE A 249 -12.88 -10.31 -2.76
N TRP A 250 -14.13 -9.85 -2.86
CA TRP A 250 -14.45 -8.53 -3.42
C TRP A 250 -13.73 -7.38 -2.69
N LYS A 251 -13.49 -7.49 -1.37
CA LYS A 251 -12.71 -6.50 -0.60
C LYS A 251 -11.25 -6.42 -1.05
N ALA A 252 -10.69 -7.55 -1.47
CA ALA A 252 -9.33 -7.57 -2.00
C ALA A 252 -9.29 -6.91 -3.39
N LYS A 253 -10.29 -7.15 -4.26
CA LYS A 253 -10.44 -6.41 -5.53
C LYS A 253 -10.60 -4.91 -5.30
N GLN A 254 -11.39 -4.51 -4.30
CA GLN A 254 -11.56 -3.11 -3.91
C GLN A 254 -10.23 -2.48 -3.51
N THR A 255 -9.51 -3.15 -2.61
CA THR A 255 -8.21 -2.69 -2.11
C THR A 255 -7.17 -2.61 -3.23
N LEU A 256 -7.21 -3.57 -4.15
CA LEU A 256 -6.39 -3.57 -5.36
C LEU A 256 -6.69 -2.35 -6.23
N ALA A 257 -7.96 -2.08 -6.54
CA ALA A 257 -8.35 -0.90 -7.32
C ALA A 257 -7.91 0.42 -6.68
N VAL A 258 -8.09 0.57 -5.36
CA VAL A 258 -7.63 1.77 -4.61
C VAL A 258 -6.11 1.92 -4.68
N SER A 259 -5.36 0.82 -4.54
CA SER A 259 -3.89 0.84 -4.57
C SER A 259 -3.35 1.09 -5.98
N LEU A 260 -4.04 0.58 -7.01
CA LEU A 260 -3.76 0.88 -8.41
C LEU A 260 -4.03 2.34 -8.76
N LEU A 261 -5.03 2.98 -8.13
CA LEU A 261 -5.29 4.40 -8.32
C LEU A 261 -4.12 5.24 -7.79
N ASP A 262 -3.64 4.93 -6.59
CA ASP A 262 -2.43 5.53 -6.02
C ASP A 262 -1.20 5.32 -6.93
N LEU A 263 -0.95 4.07 -7.36
CA LEU A 263 0.15 3.74 -8.27
C LEU A 263 0.04 4.51 -9.59
N SER A 264 -1.11 4.48 -10.25
CA SER A 264 -1.34 5.17 -11.52
C SER A 264 -1.19 6.68 -11.39
N GLY A 265 -1.38 7.27 -10.20
CA GLY A 265 -1.13 8.68 -9.94
C GLY A 265 0.34 9.06 -9.71
N SER A 266 1.18 8.10 -9.34
CA SER A 266 2.51 8.40 -8.77
C SER A 266 3.68 7.64 -9.40
N TRP A 267 3.45 6.54 -10.11
CA TRP A 267 4.49 5.81 -10.83
C TRP A 267 4.93 6.58 -12.08
N GLN A 268 6.23 6.64 -12.33
CA GLN A 268 6.86 7.36 -13.45
C GLN A 268 7.94 6.47 -14.07
N PRO A 269 7.56 5.41 -14.81
CA PRO A 269 8.54 4.58 -15.50
C PRO A 269 9.25 5.38 -16.61
N GLN A 270 10.49 5.02 -16.91
CA GLN A 270 11.32 5.60 -17.96
C GLN A 270 10.81 5.27 -19.36
N SER A 271 10.15 4.12 -19.51
CA SER A 271 9.40 3.73 -20.69
C SER A 271 7.94 3.45 -20.34
N PRO A 272 6.98 3.78 -21.23
CA PRO A 272 5.57 3.49 -20.99
C PRO A 272 5.33 2.01 -20.71
N ALA A 273 4.51 1.71 -19.69
CA ALA A 273 4.05 0.36 -19.42
C ALA A 273 2.86 0.01 -20.33
N GLU A 274 2.82 -1.22 -20.85
CA GLU A 274 1.65 -1.72 -21.57
C GLU A 274 0.48 -1.85 -20.58
N GLY A 275 -0.57 -1.07 -20.81
CA GLY A 275 -1.69 -0.92 -19.90
C GLY A 275 -2.99 -1.57 -20.38
N SER A 276 -3.05 -2.06 -21.62
CA SER A 276 -4.32 -2.48 -22.23
C SER A 276 -4.95 -3.66 -21.49
N LYS A 277 -4.15 -4.68 -21.15
CA LYS A 277 -4.66 -5.82 -20.36
C LYS A 277 -5.20 -5.39 -18.99
N LEU A 278 -4.54 -4.44 -18.34
CA LEU A 278 -4.97 -3.93 -17.04
C LEU A 278 -6.29 -3.17 -17.15
N VAL A 279 -6.45 -2.35 -18.19
CA VAL A 279 -7.72 -1.66 -18.46
C VAL A 279 -8.84 -2.68 -18.72
N GLU A 280 -8.61 -3.71 -19.52
CA GLU A 280 -9.60 -4.77 -19.73
C GLU A 280 -9.96 -5.51 -18.43
N ALA A 281 -8.97 -5.84 -17.60
CA ALA A 281 -9.19 -6.48 -16.32
C ALA A 281 -9.99 -5.60 -15.35
N LEU A 282 -9.73 -4.28 -15.35
CA LEU A 282 -10.46 -3.29 -14.55
C LEU A 282 -11.91 -3.14 -15.04
N LEU A 283 -12.15 -3.14 -16.36
CA LEU A 283 -13.51 -3.12 -16.92
C LEU A 283 -14.28 -4.38 -16.56
N ALA A 284 -13.65 -5.55 -16.67
CA ALA A 284 -14.24 -6.82 -16.26
C ALA A 284 -14.58 -6.85 -14.76
N ALA A 285 -13.66 -6.39 -13.91
CA ALA A 285 -13.92 -6.26 -12.48
C ALA A 285 -15.04 -5.25 -12.19
N ALA A 286 -15.11 -4.13 -12.92
CA ALA A 286 -16.15 -3.14 -12.76
C ALA A 286 -17.54 -3.69 -13.13
N GLU A 287 -17.65 -4.41 -14.26
CA GLU A 287 -18.87 -5.09 -14.69
C GLU A 287 -19.33 -6.14 -13.66
N GLU A 288 -18.41 -6.95 -13.15
CA GLU A 288 -18.69 -7.91 -12.06
C GLU A 288 -19.23 -7.20 -10.81
N MET A 289 -18.58 -6.12 -10.38
CA MET A 289 -19.00 -5.36 -9.20
C MET A 289 -20.36 -4.69 -9.40
N MET A 290 -20.67 -4.21 -10.62
CA MET A 290 -22.00 -3.70 -10.96
C MET A 290 -23.06 -4.80 -10.86
N GLY A 291 -22.77 -6.00 -11.38
CA GLY A 291 -23.63 -7.18 -11.24
C GLY A 291 -23.90 -7.56 -9.78
N GLN A 292 -22.91 -7.38 -8.90
CA GLN A 292 -23.03 -7.59 -7.45
C GLN A 292 -23.62 -6.40 -6.67
N GLN A 293 -24.12 -5.35 -7.34
CA GLN A 293 -24.65 -4.12 -6.72
C GLN A 293 -23.61 -3.35 -5.88
N ARG A 294 -22.31 -3.47 -6.21
CA ARG A 294 -21.20 -2.79 -5.54
C ARG A 294 -20.69 -1.60 -6.37
N LYS A 295 -21.60 -0.68 -6.71
CA LYS A 295 -21.32 0.45 -7.63
C LYS A 295 -20.09 1.27 -7.25
N THR A 296 -19.86 1.53 -5.96
CA THR A 296 -18.68 2.27 -5.47
C THR A 296 -17.36 1.63 -5.92
N ILE A 297 -17.29 0.29 -5.94
CA ILE A 297 -16.08 -0.44 -6.31
C ILE A 297 -15.89 -0.42 -7.83
N ALA A 298 -16.98 -0.55 -8.58
CA ALA A 298 -16.95 -0.36 -10.03
C ALA A 298 -16.39 1.03 -10.38
N MET A 299 -16.90 2.09 -9.72
CA MET A 299 -16.39 3.46 -9.91
C MET A 299 -14.91 3.61 -9.53
N GLN A 300 -14.42 2.88 -8.52
CA GLN A 300 -13.00 2.87 -8.19
C GLN A 300 -12.16 2.26 -9.32
N CYS A 301 -12.63 1.19 -9.97
CA CYS A 301 -11.94 0.62 -11.14
C CYS A 301 -11.92 1.61 -12.31
N ILE A 302 -13.04 2.28 -12.57
CA ILE A 302 -13.17 3.31 -13.62
C ILE A 302 -12.26 4.52 -13.35
N ALA A 303 -12.09 4.90 -12.08
CA ALA A 303 -11.17 5.97 -11.69
C ALA A 303 -9.70 5.62 -12.01
N VAL A 304 -9.29 4.35 -11.86
CA VAL A 304 -7.95 3.89 -12.26
C VAL A 304 -7.78 4.04 -13.77
N ILE A 305 -8.75 3.57 -14.57
CA ILE A 305 -8.72 3.67 -16.04
C ILE A 305 -8.61 5.14 -16.47
N SER A 306 -9.43 6.01 -15.88
CA SER A 306 -9.40 7.45 -16.15
C SER A 306 -8.05 8.06 -15.79
N LYS A 307 -7.44 7.65 -14.67
CA LYS A 307 -6.13 8.15 -14.26
C LYS A 307 -5.01 7.69 -15.19
N MET A 308 -5.05 6.44 -15.65
CA MET A 308 -4.10 5.92 -16.65
C MET A 308 -4.26 6.66 -17.99
N ALA A 309 -5.49 6.91 -18.42
CA ALA A 309 -5.78 7.69 -19.63
C ALA A 309 -5.23 9.12 -19.59
N GLN A 310 -5.33 9.78 -18.44
CA GLN A 310 -4.75 11.11 -18.21
C GLN A 310 -3.22 11.13 -18.23
N ARG A 311 -2.56 9.97 -18.11
CA ARG A 311 -1.10 9.83 -18.01
C ARG A 311 -0.54 8.96 -19.14
N LYS A 312 -0.93 9.29 -20.37
CA LYS A 312 -0.56 8.56 -21.61
C LYS A 312 0.95 8.46 -21.85
N GLU A 313 1.74 9.34 -21.25
CA GLU A 313 3.20 9.31 -21.29
C GLU A 313 3.81 8.16 -20.48
N PHE A 314 3.06 7.58 -19.53
CA PHE A 314 3.51 6.47 -18.69
C PHE A 314 2.77 5.15 -18.97
N PHE A 315 1.64 5.20 -19.66
CA PHE A 315 0.82 4.03 -19.97
C PHE A 315 0.49 3.99 -21.47
N ALA A 316 1.00 2.97 -22.15
CA ALA A 316 0.65 2.66 -23.53
C ALA A 316 -0.62 1.81 -23.56
N ILE A 317 -1.72 2.35 -24.10
CA ILE A 317 -3.04 1.70 -24.09
C ILE A 317 -3.63 1.72 -25.50
N GLN A 318 -4.09 0.57 -25.98
CA GLN A 318 -4.72 0.41 -27.29
C GLN A 318 -6.23 0.72 -27.21
N TRP A 319 -6.57 2.01 -27.07
CA TRP A 319 -7.94 2.47 -26.81
C TRP A 319 -8.95 2.05 -27.89
N ASP A 320 -8.57 1.98 -29.16
CA ASP A 320 -9.48 1.59 -30.24
C ASP A 320 -9.96 0.13 -30.10
N GLN A 321 -9.05 -0.77 -29.70
CA GLN A 321 -9.39 -2.17 -29.46
C GLN A 321 -10.26 -2.33 -28.22
N ILE A 322 -9.92 -1.60 -27.15
CA ILE A 322 -10.69 -1.61 -25.90
C ILE A 322 -12.10 -1.07 -26.16
N LYS A 323 -12.23 0.04 -26.89
CA LYS A 323 -13.52 0.63 -27.25
C LYS A 323 -14.36 -0.35 -28.05
N THR A 324 -13.81 -0.94 -29.11
CA THR A 324 -14.51 -1.93 -29.94
C THR A 324 -15.05 -3.11 -29.12
N LYS A 325 -14.28 -3.56 -28.12
CA LYS A 325 -14.66 -4.70 -27.28
C LYS A 325 -15.70 -4.35 -26.21
N TRP A 326 -15.66 -3.14 -25.66
CA TRP A 326 -16.40 -2.77 -24.46
C TRP A 326 -17.49 -1.70 -24.67
N GLU A 327 -17.68 -1.15 -25.86
CA GLU A 327 -18.67 -0.08 -26.12
C GLU A 327 -20.12 -0.47 -25.79
N THR A 328 -20.43 -1.77 -25.85
CA THR A 328 -21.75 -2.31 -25.51
C THR A 328 -21.89 -2.76 -24.06
N SER A 329 -20.82 -2.69 -23.26
CA SER A 329 -20.86 -3.10 -21.86
C SER A 329 -21.71 -2.12 -21.04
N ARG A 330 -22.47 -2.69 -20.10
CA ARG A 330 -23.35 -1.94 -19.22
C ARG A 330 -22.56 -0.95 -18.36
N VAL A 331 -21.40 -1.35 -17.83
CA VAL A 331 -20.59 -0.44 -17.00
C VAL A 331 -20.11 0.76 -17.81
N VAL A 332 -19.71 0.57 -19.07
CA VAL A 332 -19.28 1.67 -19.95
C VAL A 332 -20.44 2.63 -20.23
N GLN A 333 -21.61 2.10 -20.56
CA GLN A 333 -22.79 2.91 -20.86
C GLN A 333 -23.32 3.67 -19.63
N GLU A 334 -23.37 3.04 -18.45
CA GLU A 334 -23.85 3.69 -17.22
C GLU A 334 -22.87 4.75 -16.69
N THR A 335 -21.57 4.60 -16.97
CA THR A 335 -20.53 5.53 -16.48
C THR A 335 -20.18 6.62 -17.48
N GLY A 336 -20.54 6.48 -18.76
CA GLY A 336 -20.14 7.43 -19.80
C GLY A 336 -18.63 7.40 -20.09
N LEU A 337 -17.92 6.33 -19.71
CA LEU A 337 -16.46 6.29 -19.73
C LEU A 337 -15.85 6.73 -21.06
N PHE A 338 -16.33 6.20 -22.20
CA PHE A 338 -15.73 6.53 -23.49
C PHE A 338 -16.04 7.95 -23.96
N ASP A 339 -17.15 8.54 -23.52
CA ASP A 339 -17.45 9.95 -23.77
C ASP A 339 -16.50 10.84 -22.96
N ASP A 340 -16.28 10.50 -21.68
CA ASP A 340 -15.30 11.18 -20.83
C ASP A 340 -13.88 11.07 -21.39
N LEU A 341 -13.47 9.90 -21.87
CA LEU A 341 -12.16 9.68 -22.50
C LEU A 341 -12.00 10.46 -23.81
N ALA A 342 -13.05 10.58 -24.62
CA ALA A 342 -13.03 11.39 -25.84
C ALA A 342 -12.82 12.88 -25.50
N ASN A 343 -13.46 13.37 -24.43
CA ASN A 343 -13.32 14.75 -23.96
C ASN A 343 -11.92 15.08 -23.39
N LEU A 344 -11.13 14.07 -23.01
CA LEU A 344 -9.75 14.23 -22.53
C LEU A 344 -8.72 14.45 -23.67
N ASN A 345 -9.14 14.66 -24.93
CA ASN A 345 -8.26 14.78 -26.09
C ASN A 345 -7.33 13.55 -26.27
N LEU A 346 -7.91 12.35 -26.16
CA LEU A 346 -7.26 11.13 -26.67
C LEU A 346 -7.36 11.00 -28.20
N GLY A 347 -8.01 11.95 -28.89
CA GLY A 347 -8.06 12.06 -30.35
C GLY A 347 -7.00 13.01 -30.91
N ALA A 348 -5.85 12.48 -31.32
CA ALA A 348 -5.08 12.86 -32.52
C ALA A 348 -3.69 12.16 -32.49
N VAL A 349 -3.68 10.85 -32.71
CA VAL A 349 -2.55 10.18 -33.39
C VAL A 349 -3.14 9.44 -34.58
N SER A 350 -3.65 10.21 -35.52
CA SER A 350 -3.87 9.80 -36.90
C SER A 350 -3.52 11.00 -37.75
N GLU A 351 -2.62 10.80 -38.71
CA GLU A 351 -2.06 11.77 -39.67
C GLU A 351 -0.82 12.55 -39.22
N VAL A 352 0.33 11.85 -39.20
CA VAL A 352 1.54 12.38 -39.85
C VAL A 352 2.09 11.27 -40.75
N GLU A 353 1.45 11.11 -41.92
CA GLU A 353 2.16 10.73 -43.14
C GLU A 353 2.17 11.98 -44.04
N GLN A 354 3.32 12.66 -44.06
CA GLN A 354 4.00 13.12 -45.27
C GLN A 354 5.44 13.51 -44.94
#